data_AF-A0A951KXR3-F1
#
_entry.id   AF-A0A951KXR3-F1
#
_cell.length_a   1.000
_cell.length_b   1.000
_cell.length_c   1.000
_cell.angle_alpha   90.00
_cell.angle_beta   90.00
_cell.angle_gamma   90.00
#
_symmetry.space_group_name_H-M   'P 1'
#
loop_
_entity.id
_entity.type
_entity.pdbx_description
1 polymer ?
#
loop_
_entity_poly.entity_id
_entity_poly.type
_entity_poly.pdbx_seq_one_letter_code
_entity_poly.pdbx_strand_id
1 'polypeptide(L)'
;MSAVTEQPGISPPWRERLRPRDEDHGGRTRGYRVETVILVLVALILSVATVYDVVRQVHINDRMHADLVSWRTITGRHGTHEIIEQDTKTYTTRDVVCGRTVSTPAAPALVCLIFQGPVKAGRRELTGGYFLLETGRRKTQVVDVPRHRYACFGDA
;
A
#
# COMPACT_ATOMS: atom_id res chain seq x y z
N MET A 1 -48.32 -57.48 -11.47
CA MET A 1 -46.98 -57.06 -11.93
C MET A 1 -47.19 -55.84 -12.80
N SER A 2 -47.10 -54.64 -12.22
CA SER A 2 -47.33 -53.39 -12.95
C SER A 2 -46.01 -52.87 -13.49
N ALA A 3 -45.96 -52.66 -14.80
CA ALA A 3 -44.84 -52.04 -15.50
C ALA A 3 -44.73 -50.56 -15.10
N VAL A 4 -43.54 -50.14 -14.71
CA VAL A 4 -43.19 -48.73 -14.53
C VAL A 4 -42.95 -48.16 -15.92
N THR A 5 -43.89 -47.35 -16.41
CA THR A 5 -43.73 -46.60 -17.65
C THR A 5 -42.80 -45.42 -17.39
N GLU A 6 -41.61 -45.46 -17.97
CA GLU A 6 -40.61 -44.38 -17.92
C GLU A 6 -41.16 -43.16 -18.66
N GLN A 7 -41.42 -42.06 -17.95
CA GLN A 7 -41.84 -40.79 -18.55
C GLN A 7 -40.66 -40.18 -19.32
N PRO A 8 -40.87 -39.70 -20.57
CA PRO A 8 -39.82 -38.98 -21.30
C PRO A 8 -39.48 -37.69 -20.55
N GLY A 9 -38.25 -37.62 -20.06
CA GLY A 9 -37.73 -36.51 -19.26
C GLY A 9 -37.84 -35.20 -20.04
N ILE A 10 -38.71 -34.31 -19.56
CA ILE A 10 -38.81 -32.92 -20.01
C ILE A 10 -37.51 -32.24 -19.57
N SER A 11 -36.58 -32.06 -20.50
CA SER A 11 -35.37 -31.28 -20.25
C SER A 11 -35.77 -29.82 -19.98
N PRO A 12 -35.21 -29.20 -18.92
CA PRO A 12 -35.59 -27.84 -18.58
C PRO A 12 -35.04 -26.85 -19.64
N PRO A 13 -35.80 -25.79 -19.97
CA PRO A 13 -35.58 -24.93 -21.14
C PRO A 13 -34.27 -24.11 -21.09
N TRP A 14 -33.58 -24.12 -19.95
CA TRP A 14 -32.28 -23.49 -19.81
C TRP A 14 -31.14 -24.33 -20.43
N ARG A 15 -31.34 -25.64 -20.67
CA ARG A 15 -30.34 -26.49 -21.34
C ARG A 15 -30.12 -26.08 -22.80
N GLU A 16 -31.14 -25.66 -23.53
CA GLU A 16 -30.97 -25.07 -24.86
C GLU A 16 -30.22 -23.72 -24.82
N ARG A 17 -30.42 -22.89 -23.77
CA ARG A 17 -29.75 -21.58 -23.65
C ARG A 17 -28.28 -21.65 -23.25
N LEU A 18 -27.88 -22.72 -22.56
CA LEU A 18 -26.49 -22.94 -22.14
C LEU A 18 -25.73 -23.87 -23.09
N ARG A 19 -26.34 -24.30 -24.19
CA ARG A 19 -25.65 -25.10 -25.20
C ARG A 19 -24.57 -24.22 -25.85
N PRO A 20 -23.29 -24.65 -25.85
CA PRO A 20 -22.25 -23.96 -26.59
C PRO A 20 -22.72 -23.79 -28.04
N ARG A 21 -22.67 -22.55 -28.52
CA ARG A 21 -23.14 -22.25 -29.86
C ARG A 21 -22.08 -22.76 -30.84
N ASP A 22 -22.30 -23.93 -31.44
CA ASP A 22 -21.43 -24.57 -32.44
C ASP A 22 -21.38 -23.81 -33.80
N GLU A 23 -21.83 -22.55 -33.84
CA GLU A 23 -21.77 -21.73 -35.06
C GLU A 23 -20.34 -21.24 -35.30
N ASP A 24 -19.58 -22.08 -35.99
CA ASP A 24 -18.31 -21.68 -36.60
C ASP A 24 -18.61 -20.68 -37.72
N HIS A 25 -18.54 -19.38 -37.40
CA HIS A 25 -18.64 -18.31 -38.40
C HIS A 25 -17.46 -18.44 -39.38
N GLY A 26 -17.72 -18.98 -40.58
CA GLY A 26 -16.76 -19.33 -41.63
C GLY A 26 -15.90 -18.20 -42.24
N GLY A 27 -15.36 -17.30 -41.42
CA GLY A 27 -14.34 -16.29 -41.72
C GLY A 27 -13.41 -15.99 -40.52
N ARG A 28 -13.37 -16.91 -39.54
CA ARG A 28 -12.91 -16.73 -38.15
C ARG A 28 -11.40 -16.61 -37.90
N THR A 29 -10.53 -17.02 -38.83
CA THR A 29 -9.07 -17.07 -38.56
C THR A 29 -8.43 -15.70 -38.33
N ARG A 30 -8.88 -14.65 -39.02
CA ARG A 30 -8.32 -13.29 -38.84
C ARG A 30 -8.84 -12.63 -37.56
N GLY A 31 -10.11 -12.85 -37.20
CA GLY A 31 -10.73 -12.33 -35.98
C GLY A 31 -10.05 -12.87 -34.72
N TYR A 32 -9.86 -14.18 -34.65
CA TYR A 32 -9.16 -14.81 -33.51
C TYR A 32 -7.70 -14.36 -33.38
N ARG A 33 -7.01 -14.11 -34.50
CA ARG A 33 -5.64 -13.57 -34.45
C ARG A 33 -5.61 -12.17 -33.86
N VAL A 34 -6.52 -11.29 -34.26
CA VAL A 34 -6.59 -9.92 -33.72
C VAL A 34 -6.99 -9.95 -32.25
N GLU A 35 -7.98 -10.74 -31.88
CA GLU A 35 -8.40 -10.92 -30.49
C GLU A 35 -7.26 -11.45 -29.61
N THR A 36 -6.55 -12.48 -30.07
CA THR A 36 -5.39 -13.04 -29.35
C THR A 36 -4.29 -12.00 -29.20
N VAL A 37 -3.98 -11.22 -30.25
CA VAL A 37 -2.98 -10.15 -30.17
C VAL A 37 -3.40 -9.08 -29.16
N ILE A 38 -4.68 -8.69 -29.13
CA ILE A 38 -5.20 -7.73 -28.14
C ILE A 38 -5.09 -8.30 -26.72
N LEU A 39 -5.51 -9.55 -26.51
CA LEU A 39 -5.43 -10.19 -25.19
C LEU A 39 -3.99 -10.32 -24.70
N VAL A 40 -3.05 -10.66 -25.59
CA VAL A 40 -1.62 -10.72 -25.27
C VAL A 40 -1.08 -9.33 -24.93
N LEU A 41 -1.46 -8.29 -25.67
CA LEU A 41 -1.06 -6.91 -25.36
C LEU A 41 -1.62 -6.45 -24.02
N VAL A 42 -2.89 -6.72 -23.73
CA VAL A 42 -3.53 -6.40 -22.45
C VAL A 42 -2.82 -7.15 -21.31
N ALA A 43 -2.56 -8.45 -21.47
CA ALA A 43 -1.83 -9.24 -20.49
C ALA A 43 -0.43 -8.69 -20.22
N LEU A 44 0.29 -8.25 -21.27
CA LEU A 44 1.61 -7.66 -21.16
C LEU A 44 1.58 -6.33 -20.42
N ILE A 45 0.63 -5.43 -20.75
CA ILE A 45 0.46 -4.15 -20.06
C ILE A 45 0.14 -4.37 -18.57
N LEU A 46 -0.78 -5.27 -18.26
CA LEU A 46 -1.14 -5.60 -16.88
C LEU A 46 0.05 -6.21 -16.12
N SER A 47 0.85 -7.04 -16.77
CA SER A 47 2.06 -7.62 -16.16
C SER A 47 3.08 -6.54 -15.80
N VAL A 48 3.32 -5.57 -16.69
CA VAL A 48 4.22 -4.45 -16.40
C VAL A 48 3.68 -3.58 -15.27
N ALA A 49 2.38 -3.28 -15.30
CA ALA A 49 1.72 -2.48 -14.27
C ALA A 49 1.79 -3.14 -12.88
N THR A 50 1.60 -4.46 -12.81
CA THR A 50 1.68 -5.21 -11.54
C THR A 50 3.11 -5.25 -10.99
N VAL A 51 4.12 -5.50 -11.84
CA VAL A 51 5.52 -5.43 -11.41
C VAL A 51 5.86 -4.04 -10.88
N TYR A 52 5.42 -2.97 -11.57
CA TYR A 52 5.64 -1.61 -11.13
C TYR A 52 4.99 -1.34 -9.76
N ASP A 53 3.75 -1.78 -9.56
CA ASP A 53 3.04 -1.59 -8.29
C ASP A 53 3.71 -2.35 -7.15
N VAL A 54 4.15 -3.59 -7.38
CA VAL A 54 4.90 -4.39 -6.39
C VAL A 54 6.23 -3.74 -6.04
N VAL A 55 7.03 -3.34 -7.03
CA VAL A 55 8.32 -2.68 -6.80
C VAL A 55 8.13 -1.40 -5.99
N ARG A 56 7.09 -0.63 -6.32
CA ARG A 56 6.74 0.59 -5.59
C ARG A 56 6.39 0.28 -4.13
N GLN A 57 5.57 -0.73 -3.89
CA GLN A 57 5.16 -1.11 -2.54
C GLN A 57 6.35 -1.60 -1.69
N VAL A 58 7.27 -2.36 -2.29
CA VAL A 58 8.50 -2.81 -1.63
C VAL A 58 9.37 -1.61 -1.23
N HIS A 59 9.57 -0.63 -2.10
CA HIS A 59 10.36 0.57 -1.77
C HIS A 59 9.76 1.39 -0.61
N ILE A 60 8.42 1.47 -0.52
CA ILE A 60 7.75 2.14 0.60
C ILE A 60 8.00 1.38 1.91
N ASN A 61 7.89 0.06 1.88
CA ASN A 61 8.11 -0.79 3.04
C ASN A 61 9.57 -0.77 3.51
N ASP A 62 10.54 -0.80 2.58
CA ASP A 62 11.97 -0.72 2.90
C ASP A 62 12.32 0.62 3.54
N ARG A 63 11.76 1.73 3.03
CA ARG A 63 11.90 3.05 3.65
C ARG A 63 11.32 3.07 5.05
N MET A 64 10.10 2.54 5.23
CA MET A 64 9.43 2.47 6.53
C MET A 64 10.29 1.72 7.56
N HIS A 65 10.85 0.58 7.16
CA HIS A 65 11.75 -0.19 8.03
C HIS A 65 13.04 0.58 8.33
N ALA A 66 13.64 1.20 7.33
CA ALA A 66 14.87 1.97 7.50
C ALA A 66 14.67 3.18 8.42
N ASP A 67 13.53 3.86 8.33
CA ASP A 67 13.19 4.99 9.18
C ASP A 67 13.00 4.55 10.64
N LEU A 68 12.33 3.42 10.87
CA LEU A 68 12.20 2.84 12.22
C LEU A 68 13.57 2.47 12.80
N VAL A 69 14.43 1.83 12.02
CA VAL A 69 15.79 1.47 12.48
C VAL A 69 16.61 2.72 12.78
N SER A 70 16.53 3.72 11.90
CA SER A 70 17.24 5.00 12.07
C SER A 70 16.76 5.71 13.33
N TRP A 71 15.44 5.79 13.53
CA TRP A 71 14.85 6.43 14.69
C TRP A 71 15.27 5.78 16.01
N ARG A 72 15.21 4.44 16.08
CA ARG A 72 15.66 3.69 17.26
C ARG A 72 17.15 3.86 17.51
N THR A 73 17.95 3.90 16.45
CA THR A 73 19.41 4.14 16.56
C THR A 73 19.69 5.53 17.12
N ILE A 74 18.97 6.55 16.67
CA ILE A 74 19.20 7.94 17.08
C ILE A 74 18.72 8.18 18.51
N THR A 75 17.57 7.61 18.90
CA THR A 75 17.01 7.82 20.26
C THR A 75 17.44 6.83 21.30
N GLY A 76 18.00 5.69 20.89
CA GLY A 76 18.22 4.54 21.78
C GLY A 76 16.93 3.95 22.35
N ARG A 77 15.76 4.26 21.78
CA ARG A 77 14.47 3.76 22.25
C ARG A 77 13.96 2.66 21.34
N HIS A 78 13.35 1.65 21.96
CA HIS A 78 12.65 0.56 21.28
C HIS A 78 11.19 0.61 21.73
N GLY A 79 10.39 1.48 21.10
CA GLY A 79 8.97 1.61 21.37
C GLY A 79 8.12 0.72 20.46
N THR A 80 6.84 0.64 20.80
CA THR A 80 5.76 0.07 19.97
C THR A 80 4.74 1.15 19.57
N HIS A 81 5.10 2.42 19.74
CA HIS A 81 4.21 3.57 19.61
C HIS A 81 4.82 4.66 18.73
N GLU A 82 5.63 4.26 17.76
CA GLU A 82 6.09 5.12 16.69
C GLU A 82 4.96 5.34 15.69
N ILE A 83 4.66 6.60 15.42
CA ILE A 83 3.76 7.01 14.36
C ILE A 83 4.63 7.39 13.18
N ILE A 84 4.42 6.73 12.05
CA ILE A 84 5.13 7.02 10.81
C ILE A 84 4.17 7.72 9.87
N GLU A 85 4.52 8.92 9.47
CA GLU A 85 3.88 9.63 8.39
C GLU A 85 4.75 9.50 7.15
N GLN A 86 4.33 8.63 6.24
CA GLN A 86 4.95 8.48 4.94
C GLN A 86 4.12 9.20 3.89
N ASP A 87 4.77 9.98 3.05
CA ASP A 87 4.12 10.58 1.91
C ASP A 87 4.00 9.58 0.76
N THR A 88 2.86 8.88 0.71
CA THR A 88 2.53 7.97 -0.39
C THR A 88 1.86 8.65 -1.58
N LYS A 89 1.45 9.92 -1.43
CA LYS A 89 0.66 10.67 -2.42
C LYS A 89 1.52 11.49 -3.36
N THR A 90 2.44 12.30 -2.82
CA THR A 90 3.37 13.13 -3.60
C THR A 90 4.71 12.44 -3.83
N TYR A 91 4.87 11.20 -3.36
CA TYR A 91 6.07 10.36 -3.56
C TYR A 91 7.36 11.07 -3.14
N THR A 92 7.27 11.97 -2.18
CA THR A 92 8.47 12.62 -1.69
C THR A 92 9.33 11.59 -0.97
N THR A 93 10.64 11.81 -1.00
CA THR A 93 11.60 11.03 -0.23
C THR A 93 11.68 11.54 1.22
N ARG A 94 10.66 12.23 1.71
CA ARG A 94 10.63 12.83 3.04
C ARG A 94 9.59 12.08 3.87
N ASP A 95 10.05 11.37 4.89
CA ASP A 95 9.18 10.69 5.84
C ASP A 95 9.38 11.26 7.23
N VAL A 96 8.34 11.25 8.04
CA VAL A 96 8.40 11.72 9.43
C VAL A 96 8.08 10.56 10.36
N VAL A 97 8.96 10.34 11.34
CA VAL A 97 8.73 9.36 12.41
C VAL A 97 8.61 10.08 13.74
N CYS A 98 7.45 9.96 14.36
CA CYS A 98 7.17 10.49 15.67
C CYS A 98 7.15 9.39 16.73
N GLY A 99 7.77 9.63 17.88
CA GLY A 99 7.70 8.73 19.03
C GLY A 99 7.64 9.50 20.35
N ARG A 100 7.02 8.91 21.37
CA ARG A 100 7.06 9.50 22.72
C ARG A 100 8.48 9.50 23.26
N THR A 101 8.92 10.66 23.70
CA THR A 101 10.12 10.80 24.52
C THR A 101 9.74 11.28 25.91
N VAL A 102 10.40 10.79 26.96
CA VAL A 102 10.08 11.17 28.36
C VAL A 102 10.86 12.41 28.82
N SER A 103 11.38 13.25 27.91
CA SER A 103 12.47 14.17 28.25
C SER A 103 12.15 15.67 28.23
N THR A 104 10.88 16.09 28.35
CA THR A 104 10.60 17.50 28.70
C THR A 104 9.90 17.60 30.06
N PRO A 105 10.33 18.49 30.98
CA PRO A 105 9.82 18.55 32.35
C PRO A 105 8.40 19.15 32.49
N ALA A 106 7.77 19.59 31.40
CA ALA A 106 6.52 20.35 31.45
C ALA A 106 5.26 19.56 31.00
N ALA A 107 5.39 18.55 30.13
CA ALA A 107 4.27 17.74 29.61
C ALA A 107 4.78 16.53 28.81
N PRO A 108 3.99 15.45 28.63
CA PRO A 108 4.34 14.40 27.69
C PRO A 108 4.47 14.98 26.27
N ALA A 109 5.63 14.75 25.66
CA ALA A 109 5.98 15.27 24.36
C ALA A 109 6.38 14.15 23.39
N LEU A 110 5.94 14.27 22.15
CA LEU A 110 6.45 13.47 21.06
C LEU A 110 7.59 14.19 20.39
N VAL A 111 8.62 13.44 20.04
CA VAL A 111 9.67 13.90 19.12
C VAL A 111 9.40 13.30 17.78
N CYS A 112 9.35 14.15 16.76
CA CYS A 112 9.20 13.80 15.37
C CYS A 112 10.51 14.08 14.64
N LEU A 113 11.10 13.07 14.01
CA LEU A 113 12.27 13.22 13.15
C LEU A 113 11.87 13.15 11.69
N ILE A 114 12.54 13.95 10.88
CA ILE A 114 12.36 14.03 9.44
C ILE A 114 13.53 13.29 8.80
N PHE A 115 13.21 12.21 8.08
CA PHE A 115 14.18 11.44 7.31
C PHE A 115 14.04 11.75 5.83
N GLN A 116 15.17 12.04 5.18
CA GLN A 116 15.20 12.35 3.77
C GLN A 116 16.30 11.58 3.03
N GLY A 117 16.08 11.32 1.74
CA GLY A 117 17.07 10.68 0.87
C GLY A 117 16.98 9.15 0.83
N PRO A 118 17.96 8.49 0.18
CA PRO A 118 17.94 7.05 -0.08
C PRO A 118 18.28 6.21 1.16
N VAL A 119 17.83 4.94 1.18
CA VAL A 119 18.22 3.97 2.19
C VAL A 119 19.67 3.54 1.95
N LYS A 120 20.57 3.80 2.90
CA LYS A 120 21.97 3.36 2.90
C LYS A 120 22.21 2.46 4.11
N ALA A 121 22.66 1.22 3.88
CA ALA A 121 22.92 0.25 4.94
C ALA A 121 21.73 0.07 5.92
N GLY A 122 20.50 0.06 5.39
CA GLY A 122 19.27 -0.08 6.19
C GLY A 122 18.91 1.15 7.03
N ARG A 123 19.51 2.32 6.76
CA ARG A 123 19.27 3.58 7.47
C ARG A 123 19.04 4.74 6.51
N ARG A 124 18.46 5.81 7.02
CA ARG A 124 18.19 7.04 6.27
C ARG A 124 18.72 8.26 7.01
N GLU A 125 19.01 9.30 6.25
CA GLU A 125 19.63 10.51 6.75
C GLU A 125 18.60 11.36 7.50
N LEU A 126 18.99 11.81 8.70
CA LEU A 126 18.21 12.73 9.50
C LEU A 126 18.47 14.16 9.02
N THR A 127 17.46 14.84 8.50
CA THR A 127 17.60 16.25 8.09
C THR A 127 17.16 17.23 9.18
N GLY A 128 16.21 16.82 10.01
CA GLY A 128 15.72 17.65 11.09
C GLY A 128 14.65 16.98 11.93
N GLY A 129 13.92 17.78 12.70
CA GLY A 129 12.84 17.29 13.53
C GLY A 129 12.18 18.38 14.34
N TYR A 130 11.15 18.00 15.07
CA TYR A 130 10.41 18.90 15.94
C TYR A 130 9.73 18.17 17.08
N PHE A 131 9.37 18.93 18.12
CA PHE A 131 8.63 18.43 19.26
C PHE A 131 7.15 18.80 19.13
N LEU A 132 6.27 17.84 19.40
CA LEU A 132 4.83 18.02 19.46
C LEU A 132 4.32 17.81 20.89
N LEU A 133 3.42 18.70 21.33
CA LEU A 133 2.70 18.52 22.58
C LEU A 133 1.67 17.40 22.41
N GLU A 134 1.60 16.49 23.36
CA GLU A 134 0.53 15.49 23.39
C GLU A 134 -0.77 16.16 23.90
N THR A 135 -1.48 16.85 23.01
CA THR A 135 -2.79 17.44 23.33
C THR A 135 -3.85 16.34 23.42
N GLY A 136 -4.69 16.39 24.47
CA GLY A 136 -5.56 15.31 24.94
C GLY A 136 -6.71 14.81 24.04
N ARG A 137 -6.59 14.83 22.71
CA ARG A 137 -7.54 14.18 21.79
C ARG A 137 -6.90 12.98 21.12
N ARG A 138 -7.27 11.77 21.60
CA ARG A 138 -6.89 10.43 21.09
C ARG A 138 -5.38 10.25 20.89
N LYS A 139 -4.78 9.45 21.79
CA LYS A 139 -3.40 8.92 21.76
C LYS A 139 -2.93 8.28 20.43
N THR A 140 -3.79 8.19 19.41
CA THR A 140 -3.58 7.45 18.16
C THR A 140 -3.49 8.32 16.91
N GLN A 141 -3.72 9.64 16.99
CA GLN A 141 -3.62 10.49 15.80
C GLN A 141 -2.99 11.84 16.14
N VAL A 142 -1.67 11.87 16.07
CA VAL A 142 -0.89 13.09 16.20
C VAL A 142 -0.94 13.78 14.83
N VAL A 143 -1.71 14.85 14.71
CA VAL A 143 -1.76 15.64 13.49
C VAL A 143 -0.63 16.65 13.54
N ASP A 144 0.19 16.63 12.50
CA ASP A 144 1.27 17.58 12.32
C ASP A 144 0.75 18.98 11.97
N VAL A 145 0.35 19.73 12.99
CA VAL A 145 -0.13 21.11 12.87
C VAL A 145 0.97 22.07 13.33
N PRO A 146 1.39 23.07 12.51
CA PRO A 146 2.46 24.00 12.87
C PRO A 146 2.29 24.65 14.25
N ARG A 147 1.05 24.93 14.66
CA ARG A 147 0.70 25.52 15.97
C ARG A 147 1.07 24.64 17.18
N HIS A 148 1.23 23.33 17.00
CA HIS A 148 1.60 22.38 18.07
C HIS A 148 3.09 22.05 18.10
N ARG A 149 3.85 22.50 17.10
CA ARG A 149 5.31 22.39 17.08
C ARG A 149 5.89 23.49 17.95
N TYR A 150 6.69 23.14 18.95
CA TYR A 150 7.22 24.13 19.90
C TYR A 150 8.75 24.15 19.99
N ALA A 151 9.43 23.23 19.31
CA ALA A 151 10.86 23.28 19.08
C ALA A 151 11.15 22.54 17.77
N CYS A 152 11.76 23.22 16.80
CA CYS A 152 12.20 22.66 15.53
C CYS A 152 13.73 22.69 15.46
N PHE A 153 14.34 21.71 14.82
CA PHE A 153 15.79 21.60 14.67
C PHE A 153 16.16 20.96 13.33
N GLY A 154 17.36 21.28 12.83
CA GLY A 154 17.82 20.88 11.50
C GLY A 154 17.16 21.67 10.36
N ASP A 155 17.47 21.27 9.13
CA ASP A 155 16.90 21.86 7.92
C ASP A 155 15.51 21.24 7.70
N ALA A 156 14.49 21.90 8.24
CA ALA A 156 13.10 21.46 8.19
C ALA A 156 12.37 22.01 6.96
#